data_AF-Q1ZTG0-F1
#
_entry.id   AF-Q1ZTG0-F1
#
_cell.length_a   1.000
_cell.length_b   1.000
_cell.length_c   1.000
_cell.angle_alpha   90.00
_cell.angle_beta   90.00
_cell.angle_gamma   90.00
#
_symmetry.space_group_name_H-M   'P 1'
#
loop_
_entity.id
_entity.type
_entity.pdbx_description
1 polymer ?
#
loop_
_entity_poly.entity_id
_entity_poly.type
_entity_poly.pdbx_seq_one_letter_code
_entity_poly.pdbx_strand_id
1 'polypeptide(L)' 'MISCHQHDYIEIACMLHLDVSLTYKNGEKISGIAQDTCYNAQREECIELKMNNTVSTIVLDHLASMQALTANPHFETVNF' A
#
# COMPACT_ATOMS: atom_id res chain seq x y z
N MET A 1 11.27 9.13 -3.86
CA MET A 1 10.90 9.99 -2.72
C MET A 1 9.40 10.20 -2.80
N ILE A 2 8.67 9.40 -2.04
CA ILE A 2 7.23 9.56 -1.86
C ILE A 2 7.01 10.91 -1.15
N SER A 3 6.12 11.74 -1.67
CA SER A 3 5.79 13.02 -1.04
C SER A 3 5.07 12.76 0.28
N CYS A 4 5.30 13.57 1.33
CA CYS A 4 4.68 13.36 2.64
C CYS A 4 3.15 13.08 2.59
N HIS A 5 2.42 13.74 1.68
CA HIS A 5 0.98 13.51 1.50
C HIS A 5 0.61 12.10 1.01
N GLN A 6 1.48 11.44 0.25
CA GLN A 6 1.24 10.06 -0.20
C GLN A 6 1.41 9.07 0.96
N HIS A 7 2.27 9.38 1.93
CA HIS A 7 2.47 8.57 3.12
C HIS A 7 1.21 8.56 4.01
N ASP A 8 0.55 9.72 4.16
CA ASP A 8 -0.72 9.82 4.90
C ASP A 8 -1.78 8.85 4.36
N TYR A 9 -1.90 8.68 3.04
CA TYR A 9 -2.88 7.76 2.46
C TYR A 9 -2.56 6.30 2.74
N ILE A 10 -1.28 5.94 2.80
CA ILE A 10 -0.83 4.58 3.14
C ILE A 10 -1.14 4.30 4.60
N GLU A 11 -0.85 5.25 5.49
CA GLU A 11 -1.20 5.15 6.90
C GLU A 11 -2.72 5.03 7.09
N ILE A 12 -3.53 5.83 6.39
CA ILE A 12 -5.00 5.70 6.40
C ILE A 12 -5.44 4.32 5.92
N ALA A 13 -4.83 3.79 4.85
CA ALA A 13 -5.15 2.47 4.33
C ALA A 13 -4.90 1.38 5.38
N CYS A 14 -3.75 1.43 6.07
CA CYS A 14 -3.40 0.50 7.13
C CYS A 14 -4.29 0.68 8.36
N MET A 15 -4.51 1.91 8.84
CA MET A 15 -5.34 2.21 10.03
C MET A 15 -6.80 1.75 9.87
N LEU A 16 -7.34 1.88 8.66
CA LEU A 16 -8.71 1.46 8.34
C LEU A 16 -8.79 0.02 7.83
N HIS A 17 -7.65 -0.67 7.73
CA HIS A 17 -7.54 -2.02 7.16
C HIS A 17 -8.28 -2.11 5.83
N LEU A 18 -8.05 -1.15 4.94
CA LEU A 18 -8.74 -1.08 3.65
C LEU A 18 -8.26 -2.20 2.73
N ASP A 19 -9.18 -2.76 1.96
CA ASP A 19 -8.82 -3.59 0.81
C ASP A 19 -8.30 -2.66 -0.29
N VAL A 20 -7.04 -2.87 -0.67
CA VAL A 20 -6.33 -2.04 -1.63
C VAL A 20 -5.69 -2.88 -2.71
N SER A 21 -5.63 -2.32 -3.92
CA SER A 21 -4.90 -2.86 -5.05
C SER A 21 -3.65 -2.02 -5.30
N LEU A 22 -2.49 -2.64 -5.17
CA LEU A 22 -1.20 -2.04 -5.45
C LEU A 22 -0.76 -2.43 -6.85
N THR A 23 -0.35 -1.44 -7.64
CA THR A 23 0.26 -1.64 -8.96
C THR A 23 1.74 -1.38 -8.85
N TYR A 24 2.57 -2.34 -9.25
CA TYR A 24 4.01 -2.22 -9.32
C TYR A 24 4.44 -1.40 -10.54
N LYS A 25 5.64 -0.82 -10.49
CA LYS A 25 6.25 -0.09 -11.61
C LYS A 25 6.45 -0.95 -12.87
N ASN A 26 6.50 -2.27 -12.73
CA ASN A 26 6.57 -3.22 -13.85
C ASN A 26 5.19 -3.57 -14.46
N GLY A 27 4.10 -3.04 -13.90
CA GLY A 27 2.72 -3.29 -14.34
C GLY A 27 2.02 -4.46 -13.65
N GLU A 28 2.71 -5.23 -12.80
CA GLU A 28 2.08 -6.25 -11.97
C GLU A 28 1.12 -5.61 -10.96
N LYS A 29 0.06 -6.33 -10.60
CA LYS A 29 -0.93 -5.86 -9.63
C LYS A 29 -1.16 -6.90 -8.56
N ILE A 30 -1.26 -6.43 -7.33
CA ILE A 30 -1.53 -7.26 -6.17
C ILE A 30 -2.61 -6.59 -5.33
N SER A 31 -3.54 -7.38 -4.80
CA SER A 31 -4.65 -6.85 -4.02
C SER A 31 -4.72 -7.57 -2.69
N GLY A 32 -5.05 -6.84 -1.63
CA GLY A 32 -5.15 -7.38 -0.29
C GLY A 32 -5.46 -6.31 0.73
N ILE A 33 -5.62 -6.75 1.98
CA ILE A 33 -5.99 -5.86 3.07
C ILE A 33 -4.72 -5.23 3.64
N ALA A 34 -4.60 -3.91 3.56
CA ALA A 34 -3.54 -3.16 4.23
C ALA A 34 -3.57 -3.45 5.73
N GLN A 35 -2.42 -3.85 6.30
CA GLN A 35 -2.29 -4.15 7.73
C GLN A 35 -1.46 -3.11 8.44
N ASP A 36 -0.23 -2.90 7.99
CA ASP A 36 0.72 -2.01 8.64
C ASP A 36 1.79 -1.54 7.64
N THR A 37 2.59 -0.56 8.05
CA THR A 37 3.76 -0.08 7.31
C THR A 37 5.01 -0.32 8.13
N CYS A 38 5.98 -1.03 7.57
CA CYS A 38 7.20 -1.38 8.26
C CYS A 38 8.43 -1.07 7.42
N TYR A 39 9.58 -0.98 8.08
CA TYR A 39 10.87 -0.85 7.40
C TYR A 39 11.51 -2.23 7.27
N ASN A 40 11.97 -2.58 6.07
CA ASN A 40 12.70 -3.82 5.86
C ASN A 40 14.17 -3.72 6.36
N ALA A 41 14.93 -4.80 6.24
CA ALA A 41 16.34 -4.84 6.65
C ALA A 41 17.25 -3.84 5.91
N GLN A 42 16.83 -3.38 4.72
CA GLN A 42 17.52 -2.35 3.93
C GLN A 42 17.06 -0.92 4.28
N ARG A 43 16.21 -0.76 5.30
CA ARG A 43 15.56 0.51 5.70
C ARG A 43 14.69 1.11 4.60
N GLU A 44 14.10 0.26 3.77
CA GLU A 44 13.12 0.69 2.78
C GLU A 44 11.72 0.60 3.38
N GLU A 45 10.90 1.61 3.10
CA GLU A 45 9.51 1.67 3.53
C GLU A 45 8.68 0.61 2.78
N CYS A 46 7.96 -0.21 3.54
CA CYS A 46 7.16 -1.31 3.04
C CYS A 46 5.75 -1.26 3.62
N ILE A 47 4.78 -1.78 2.87
CA ILE A 47 3.41 -2.04 3.33
C ILE A 47 3.19 -3.54 3.48
N GLU A 48 2.55 -3.93 4.57
CA GLU A 48 2.10 -5.29 4.81
C GLU A 48 0.67 -5.48 4.29
N LEU A 49 0.51 -6.33 3.28
CA LEU A 49 -0.78 -6.74 2.77
C LEU A 49 -1.14 -8.14 3.24
N LYS A 50 -2.34 -8.29 3.80
CA LYS A 50 -2.91 -9.60 4.12
C LYS A 50 -3.69 -10.14 2.92
N MET A 51 -3.26 -11.29 2.41
CA MET A 51 -3.88 -12.01 1.30
C MET A 51 -4.09 -13.46 1.69
N ASN A 52 -5.33 -13.97 1.61
CA ASN A 52 -5.65 -15.40 1.77
C ASN A 52 -4.94 -16.07 2.98
N ASN A 53 -4.83 -15.35 4.10
CA ASN A 53 -4.20 -15.78 5.35
C ASN A 53 -2.66 -15.71 5.43
N THR A 54 -1.99 -15.10 4.46
CA THR A 54 -0.57 -14.74 4.51
C THR A 54 -0.42 -13.23 4.51
N VAL A 55 0.57 -12.72 5.23
CA VAL A 55 0.97 -11.31 5.16
C VAL A 55 2.18 -11.22 4.24
N SER A 56 2.11 -10.34 3.25
CA SER A 56 3.20 -10.06 2.33
C SER A 56 3.66 -8.62 2.50
N THR A 57 4.97 -8.46 2.65
CA THR A 57 5.63 -7.16 2.78
C THR A 57 6.06 -6.68 1.40
N ILE A 58 5.61 -5.50 1.01
CA ILE A 58 5.81 -4.94 -0.33
C ILE A 58 6.50 -3.59 -0.21
N VAL A 59 7.64 -3.42 -0.87
CA VAL A 59 8.41 -2.16 -0.86
C VAL A 59 7.62 -1.09 -1.60
N LEU A 60 7.34 0.03 -0.93
CA LEU A 60 6.54 1.13 -1.47
C LEU A 60 7.22 1.80 -2.67
N ASP A 61 8.55 1.90 -2.68
CA ASP A 61 9.28 2.48 -3.82
C ASP A 61 9.12 1.64 -5.10
N HIS A 62 8.76 0.36 -5.02
CA HIS A 62 8.51 -0.46 -6.20
C HIS A 62 7.10 -0.28 -6.78
N LEU A 63 6.24 0.47 -6.09
CA LEU A 63 4.86 0.71 -6.50
C LEU A 63 4.78 1.92 -7.44
N ALA A 64 3.90 1.81 -8.41
CA ALA A 64 3.46 2.90 -9.26
C ALA A 64 2.19 3.56 -8.69
N SER A 65 1.29 2.77 -8.10
CA SER A 65 0.05 3.30 -7.53
C SER A 65 -0.59 2.37 -6.51
N MET A 66 -1.45 2.93 -5.67
CA MET A 66 -2.34 2.24 -4.74
C MET A 66 -3.78 2.70 -5.02
N GLN A 67 -4.70 1.76 -5.17
CA GLN A 67 -6.12 2.02 -5.35
C GLN A 67 -6.90 1.39 -4.21
N ALA A 68 -7.86 2.12 -3.63
CA ALA A 68 -8.79 1.52 -2.67
C ALA A 68 -9.86 0.74 -3.41
N LEU A 69 -10.00 -0.55 -3.07
CA LEU A 69 -11.09 -1.40 -3.56
C LEU A 69 -12.37 -1.21 -2.74
N THR A 70 -12.23 -0.72 -1.51
CA THR A 70 -13.35 -0.32 -0.66
C THR A 70 -13.60 1.18 -0.78
N ALA A 71 -14.86 1.54 -1.06
CA ALA A 71 -15.30 2.93 -1.09
C ALA A 71 -15.00 3.61 0.26
N ASN A 72 -14.22 4.68 0.22
CA ASN A 72 -13.82 5.45 1.39
C ASN A 72 -13.74 6.94 1.02
N PRO A 73 -13.94 7.86 1.97
CA PRO A 73 -13.94 9.29 1.70
C PRO A 73 -12.52 9.89 1.57
N HIS A 74 -11.46 9.10 1.77
CA HIS A 74 -10.09 9.59 1.87
C HIS A 74 -9.38 9.60 0.51
N PHE A 75 -9.42 8.47 -0.21
CA PHE A 75 -8.80 8.35 -1.52
C PHE A 75 -9.43 7.23 -2.34
N GLU A 76 -9.43 7.41 -3.66
CA GLU A 76 -9.80 6.35 -4.60
C GLU A 76 -8.54 5.72 -5.21
N THR A 77 -7.62 6.54 -5.73
CA THR A 77 -6.35 6.08 -6.30
C THR A 77 -5.26 7.10 -6.04
N VAL A 78 -4.11 6.62 -5.57
CA VAL A 78 -2.91 7.38 -5.26
C VAL A 78 -1.79 6.86 -6.16
N ASN A 79 -1.15 7.75 -6.92
CA ASN A 79 0.03 7.41 -7.72
C ASN A 79 1.28 7.84 -6.96
N PHE A 80 2.34 7.03 -6.97
CA PHE A 80 3.61 7.23 -6.25
C PHE A 80 4.72 7.77 -7.15
#